data_AF-A0A2I0GKY9-F1
#
_entry.id   AF-A0A2I0GKY9-F1
#
_cell.length_a   1.000
_cell.length_b   1.000
_cell.length_c   1.000
_cell.angle_alpha   90.00
_cell.angle_beta   90.00
_cell.angle_gamma   90.00
#
_symmetry.space_group_name_H-M   'P 1'
#
loop_
_entity.id
_entity.type
_entity.pdbx_description
1 polymer ?
#
loop_
_entity_poly.entity_id
_entity_poly.type
_entity_poly.pdbx_seq_one_letter_code
_entity_poly.pdbx_strand_id
1 'polypeptide(L)'
;MAVVECPAPGTSGADIRSDSGWFEVHATKPLCLIEFERYDGSKPSQLKLEEKLKNLLESAQRWQHSPIQLVLSTWSQGLVNAPDIKSLKDICKYGFTSSTGNRVSAHHNLEVTLSRFIFIKSLSTIALDRIHNEVLL
;
A
#
# COMPACT_ATOMS: atom_id res chain seq x y z
N MET A 1 7.84 16.68 3.78
CA MET A 1 7.88 16.12 5.14
C MET A 1 7.13 14.81 5.17
N ALA A 2 7.72 13.75 5.73
CA ALA A 2 7.06 12.47 5.95
C ALA A 2 6.37 12.45 7.33
N VAL A 3 5.15 11.93 7.38
CA VAL A 3 4.38 11.66 8.59
C VAL A 3 4.20 10.15 8.67
N VAL A 4 4.45 9.53 9.82
CA VAL A 4 4.46 8.06 9.94
C VAL A 4 3.05 7.50 10.15
N GLU A 5 2.19 8.07 11.00
CA GLU A 5 0.83 7.54 11.13
C GLU A 5 -0.17 8.70 11.17
N CYS A 6 -1.12 8.71 10.24
CA CYS A 6 -2.17 9.72 10.17
C CYS A 6 -3.47 9.11 9.61
N PRO A 7 -4.62 9.33 10.26
CA PRO A 7 -5.90 8.90 9.69
C PRO A 7 -6.22 9.68 8.42
N ALA A 8 -6.80 8.99 7.43
CA ALA A 8 -7.31 9.66 6.23
C ALA A 8 -8.57 10.51 6.58
N PRO A 9 -8.73 11.74 6.04
CA PRO A 9 -9.85 12.62 6.36
C PRO A 9 -11.21 12.04 5.97
N GLY A 10 -12.19 12.15 6.86
CA GLY A 10 -13.56 11.69 6.62
C GLY A 10 -14.27 11.36 7.93
N THR A 11 -15.60 11.43 7.93
CA THR A 11 -16.44 11.24 9.12
C THR A 11 -17.51 10.17 8.87
N SER A 12 -17.58 9.19 9.78
CA SER A 12 -18.45 7.99 9.82
C SER A 12 -18.01 6.79 8.95
N GLY A 13 -17.56 5.72 9.62
CA GLY A 13 -17.00 4.51 9.00
C GLY A 13 -15.64 4.13 9.59
N ALA A 14 -15.14 2.93 9.25
CA ALA A 14 -13.89 2.38 9.77
C ALA A 14 -12.72 3.38 9.67
N ASP A 15 -11.87 3.38 10.71
CA ASP A 15 -10.63 4.15 10.79
C ASP A 15 -9.62 3.61 9.76
N ILE A 16 -9.61 4.19 8.57
CA ILE A 16 -8.58 3.90 7.57
C ILE A 16 -7.37 4.80 7.84
N ARG A 17 -6.22 4.15 8.05
CA ARG A 17 -4.94 4.79 8.40
C ARG A 17 -3.88 4.22 7.48
N SER A 18 -3.03 5.08 6.94
CA SER A 18 -1.84 4.66 6.21
C SER A 18 -0.62 4.67 7.12
N ASP A 19 0.28 3.70 6.92
CA ASP A 19 1.53 3.52 7.67
C ASP A 19 2.58 4.60 7.37
N SER A 20 2.38 5.45 6.34
CA SER A 20 3.04 6.75 6.21
C SER A 20 2.35 7.64 5.15
N GLY A 21 2.42 8.95 5.32
CA GLY A 21 2.01 9.96 4.33
C GLY A 21 3.08 11.03 4.13
N TRP A 22 3.41 11.35 2.88
CA TRP A 22 4.44 12.32 2.52
C TRP A 22 3.81 13.57 1.95
N PHE A 23 4.18 14.72 2.50
CA PHE A 23 3.64 16.03 2.16
C PHE A 23 4.74 16.91 1.59
N GLU A 24 4.40 17.86 0.72
CA GLU A 24 5.30 19.00 0.46
C GLU A 24 5.37 19.89 1.72
N VAL A 25 6.43 20.71 1.83
CA VAL A 25 6.75 21.49 3.05
C VAL A 25 5.61 22.39 3.53
N HIS A 26 4.71 22.82 2.63
CA HIS A 26 3.57 23.68 2.95
C HIS A 26 2.21 23.07 2.54
N ALA A 27 2.18 21.80 2.16
CA ALA A 27 0.94 21.15 1.73
C ALA A 27 0.11 20.69 2.93
N THR A 28 -1.21 20.82 2.82
CA THR A 28 -2.19 20.30 3.79
C THR A 28 -2.71 18.91 3.41
N LYS A 29 -2.28 18.39 2.26
CA LYS A 29 -2.65 17.08 1.73
C LYS A 29 -1.40 16.30 1.32
N PRO A 30 -1.40 14.96 1.46
CA PRO A 30 -0.24 14.16 1.11
C PRO A 30 -0.09 14.07 -0.41
N LEU A 31 1.17 14.08 -0.87
CA LEU A 31 1.61 13.77 -2.22
C LEU A 31 1.72 12.25 -2.43
N CYS A 32 2.12 11.51 -1.38
CA CYS A 32 2.27 10.06 -1.42
C CYS A 32 1.75 9.41 -0.13
N LEU A 33 1.14 8.23 -0.27
CA LEU A 33 0.73 7.38 0.84
C LEU A 33 1.41 6.01 0.75
N ILE A 34 1.75 5.44 1.90
CA ILE A 34 2.50 4.19 2.01
C ILE A 34 1.79 3.26 3.00
N GLU A 35 1.68 1.99 2.63
CA GLU A 35 1.36 0.89 3.54
C GLU A 35 2.52 -0.10 3.55
N PHE A 36 2.71 -0.77 4.67
CA PHE A 36 3.75 -1.75 4.87
C PHE A 36 3.19 -3.06 5.42
N GLU A 37 3.60 -4.18 4.83
CA GLU A 37 3.16 -5.51 5.28
C GLU A 37 4.28 -6.55 5.24
N ARG A 38 4.30 -7.43 6.26
CA ARG A 38 5.14 -8.63 6.27
C ARG A 38 4.54 -9.68 5.37
N TYR A 39 5.33 -10.22 4.45
CA TYR A 39 4.87 -11.23 3.51
C TYR A 39 5.68 -12.51 3.61
N ASP A 40 4.97 -13.63 3.77
CA ASP A 40 5.56 -14.95 3.98
C ASP A 40 5.27 -15.94 2.83
N GLY A 41 4.62 -15.49 1.75
CA GLY A 41 4.26 -16.33 0.60
C GLY A 41 3.02 -17.19 0.80
N SER A 42 2.33 -17.05 1.93
CA SER A 42 1.09 -17.76 2.24
C SER A 42 -0.16 -17.05 1.68
N LYS A 43 -1.25 -17.81 1.50
CA LYS A 43 -2.54 -17.24 1.12
C LYS A 43 -3.05 -16.19 2.13
N PRO A 44 -2.94 -16.39 3.46
CA PRO A 44 -3.26 -15.35 4.43
C PRO A 44 -2.47 -14.04 4.26
N SER A 45 -1.16 -14.10 4.00
CA SER A 45 -0.37 -12.88 3.79
C SER A 45 -0.70 -12.19 2.46
N GLN A 46 -1.07 -12.95 1.43
CA GLN A 46 -1.63 -12.38 0.19
C GLN A 46 -2.92 -11.60 0.45
N LEU A 47 -3.86 -12.16 1.23
CA LEU A 47 -5.11 -11.47 1.54
C LEU A 47 -4.88 -10.19 2.35
N LYS A 48 -3.91 -10.19 3.28
CA LYS A 48 -3.50 -8.98 4.00
C LYS A 48 -2.89 -7.93 3.07
N LEU A 49 -2.05 -8.35 2.14
CA LEU A 49 -1.46 -7.44 1.16
C LEU A 49 -2.53 -6.78 0.27
N GLU A 50 -3.55 -7.54 -0.13
CA GLU A 50 -4.72 -7.02 -0.85
C GLU A 50 -5.56 -6.06 0.01
N GLU A 51 -5.72 -6.36 1.31
CA GLU A 51 -6.39 -5.46 2.26
C GLU A 51 -5.64 -4.13 2.40
N LYS A 52 -4.31 -4.18 2.54
CA LYS A 52 -3.45 -2.99 2.59
C LYS A 52 -3.54 -2.15 1.31
N LEU A 53 -3.55 -2.79 0.14
CA LEU A 53 -3.79 -2.10 -1.14
C LEU A 53 -5.15 -1.39 -1.18
N LYS A 54 -6.21 -2.06 -0.71
CA LYS A 54 -7.55 -1.48 -0.62
C LYS A 54 -7.57 -0.27 0.31
N ASN A 55 -6.91 -0.35 1.46
CA ASN A 55 -6.77 0.76 2.40
C ASN A 55 -6.05 1.96 1.76
N LEU A 56 -4.97 1.75 0.98
CA LEU A 56 -4.31 2.83 0.25
C LEU A 56 -5.25 3.54 -0.72
N LEU A 57 -5.98 2.78 -1.53
CA LEU A 57 -6.91 3.33 -2.51
C LEU A 57 -8.05 4.10 -1.83
N GLU A 58 -8.58 3.56 -0.73
CA GLU A 58 -9.62 4.23 0.05
C GLU A 58 -9.09 5.51 0.71
N SER A 59 -7.88 5.48 1.29
CA SER A 59 -7.20 6.66 1.82
C SER A 59 -7.02 7.73 0.73
N ALA A 60 -6.56 7.36 -0.46
CA ALA A 60 -6.38 8.30 -1.55
C ALA A 60 -7.70 8.97 -1.94
N GLN A 61 -8.80 8.21 -2.02
CA GLN A 61 -10.14 8.74 -2.28
C GLN A 61 -10.62 9.69 -1.17
N ARG A 62 -10.38 9.35 0.09
CA ARG A 62 -10.66 10.20 1.26
C ARG A 62 -9.88 11.52 1.23
N TRP A 63 -8.65 11.50 0.72
CA TRP A 63 -7.86 12.69 0.42
C TRP A 63 -8.28 13.42 -0.87
N GLN A 64 -9.45 13.11 -1.43
CA GLN A 64 -9.97 13.68 -2.68
C GLN A 64 -9.00 13.46 -3.86
N HIS A 65 -8.34 12.30 -3.89
CA HIS A 65 -7.33 11.92 -4.88
C HIS A 65 -6.17 12.93 -4.99
N SER A 66 -5.83 13.61 -3.91
CA SER A 66 -4.65 14.49 -3.83
C SER A 66 -3.32 13.74 -3.93
N PRO A 67 -3.14 12.54 -3.34
CA PRO A 67 -1.91 11.78 -3.55
C PRO A 67 -1.80 11.37 -5.01
N ILE A 68 -0.62 11.55 -5.59
CA ILE A 68 -0.31 11.12 -6.96
C ILE A 68 0.41 9.78 -7.00
N GLN A 69 0.93 9.32 -5.85
CA GLN A 69 1.66 8.07 -5.72
C GLN A 69 1.20 7.28 -4.50
N LEU A 70 0.91 5.99 -4.68
CA LEU A 70 0.68 5.03 -3.61
C LEU A 70 1.77 3.96 -3.63
N VAL A 71 2.38 3.71 -2.47
CA VAL A 71 3.42 2.70 -2.34
C VAL A 71 2.94 1.59 -1.41
N LEU A 72 2.71 0.42 -1.97
CA LEU A 72 2.51 -0.80 -1.19
C LEU A 72 3.88 -1.43 -0.96
N SER A 73 4.41 -1.26 0.24
CA SER A 73 5.69 -1.85 0.63
C SER A 73 5.47 -3.20 1.28
N THR A 74 6.30 -4.18 0.93
CA THR A 74 6.30 -5.45 1.62
C THR A 74 7.71 -5.96 1.82
N TRP A 75 7.94 -6.68 2.92
CA TRP A 75 9.19 -7.38 3.10
C TRP A 75 9.00 -8.84 3.47
N SER A 76 9.94 -9.65 3.02
CA SER A 76 9.99 -11.09 3.29
C SER A 76 11.37 -11.49 3.80
N GLN A 77 11.39 -12.54 4.62
CA GLN A 77 12.63 -13.17 5.06
C GLN A 77 12.90 -14.43 4.24
N GLY A 78 13.97 -14.42 3.46
CA GLY A 78 14.35 -15.51 2.57
C GLY A 78 13.54 -15.54 1.28
N LEU A 79 13.68 -16.65 0.56
CA LEU A 79 12.95 -16.91 -0.69
C LEU A 79 11.54 -17.42 -0.34
N VAL A 80 10.54 -16.54 -0.49
CA VAL A 80 9.12 -16.90 -0.40
C VAL A 80 8.49 -16.84 -1.80
N ASN A 81 7.31 -17.45 -1.96
CA ASN A 81 6.54 -17.29 -3.19
C ASN A 81 6.32 -15.81 -3.49
N ALA A 82 6.27 -15.42 -4.77
CA ALA A 82 5.95 -14.03 -5.10
C ALA A 82 4.46 -13.74 -4.82
N PRO A 83 4.11 -12.50 -4.44
CA PRO A 83 2.72 -12.07 -4.38
C PRO A 83 1.98 -12.28 -5.70
N ASP A 84 0.67 -12.51 -5.63
CA ASP A 84 -0.17 -12.55 -6.82
C ASP A 84 -0.36 -11.13 -7.37
N ILE A 85 0.55 -10.75 -8.27
CA ILE A 85 0.55 -9.42 -8.89
C ILE A 85 -0.70 -9.18 -9.73
N LYS A 86 -1.27 -10.25 -10.30
CA LYS A 86 -2.48 -10.14 -11.12
C LYS A 86 -3.66 -9.74 -10.26
N SER A 87 -3.84 -10.36 -9.09
CA SER A 87 -4.95 -9.98 -8.19
C SER A 87 -4.83 -8.53 -7.71
N LEU A 88 -3.61 -8.06 -7.43
CA LEU A 88 -3.34 -6.66 -7.06
C LEU A 88 -3.68 -5.70 -8.21
N LYS A 89 -3.27 -6.01 -9.45
CA LYS A 89 -3.61 -5.23 -10.64
C LYS A 89 -5.11 -5.20 -10.91
N ASP A 90 -5.80 -6.33 -10.71
CA ASP A 90 -7.24 -6.42 -10.87
C ASP A 90 -7.97 -5.53 -9.86
N ILE A 91 -7.50 -5.44 -8.61
CA ILE A 91 -8.02 -4.49 -7.61
C ILE A 91 -7.85 -3.04 -8.08
N CYS A 92 -6.66 -2.65 -8.55
CA CYS A 92 -6.41 -1.30 -9.05
C CYS A 92 -7.30 -0.96 -10.26
N LYS A 93 -7.41 -1.89 -11.21
CA LYS A 93 -8.10 -1.69 -12.49
C LYS A 93 -9.62 -1.67 -12.34
N TYR A 94 -10.18 -2.62 -11.61
CA TYR A 94 -11.63 -2.76 -11.50
C TYR A 94 -12.20 -2.04 -10.29
N GLY A 95 -11.38 -1.71 -9.29
CA GLY A 95 -11.83 -1.18 -8.01
C GLY A 95 -12.56 -2.24 -7.18
N PHE A 96 -13.03 -1.83 -6.00
CA PHE A 96 -13.70 -2.71 -5.05
C PHE A 96 -14.80 -1.97 -4.29
N THR A 97 -15.62 -2.71 -3.56
CA THR A 97 -16.60 -2.15 -2.63
C THR A 97 -16.04 -2.30 -1.22
N SER A 98 -15.88 -1.17 -0.52
CA SER A 98 -15.39 -1.13 0.86
C SER A 98 -16.38 -1.80 1.83
N SER A 99 -15.91 -2.09 3.05
CA SER A 99 -16.75 -2.66 4.11
C SER A 99 -17.93 -1.76 4.50
N THR A 100 -17.85 -0.45 4.24
CA THR A 100 -18.92 0.52 4.47
C THR A 100 -19.86 0.68 3.26
N GLY A 101 -19.70 -0.12 2.20
CA GLY A 101 -20.54 -0.10 1.00
C GLY A 101 -20.14 0.95 -0.04
N ASN A 102 -19.12 1.76 0.20
CA ASN A 102 -18.64 2.74 -0.77
C ASN A 102 -17.85 2.06 -1.89
N ARG A 103 -18.13 2.43 -3.14
CA ARG A 103 -17.28 2.04 -4.27
C ARG A 103 -15.97 2.82 -4.21
N VAL A 104 -14.85 2.11 -4.29
CA VAL A 104 -13.50 2.66 -4.34
C VAL A 104 -12.88 2.28 -5.67
N SER A 105 -12.37 3.27 -6.39
CA SER A 105 -11.67 3.10 -7.67
C SER A 105 -10.44 3.98 -7.72
N ALA A 106 -9.38 3.50 -8.36
CA ALA A 106 -8.19 4.30 -8.56
C ALA A 106 -8.46 5.47 -9.51
N HIS A 107 -7.81 6.61 -9.25
CA HIS A 107 -7.89 7.79 -10.10
C HIS A 107 -6.90 7.67 -11.28
N HIS A 108 -7.20 8.28 -12.42
CA HIS A 108 -6.42 8.12 -13.66
C HIS A 108 -4.98 8.68 -13.61
N ASN A 109 -4.71 9.60 -12.69
CA ASN A 109 -3.37 10.21 -12.48
C ASN A 109 -2.61 9.57 -11.30
N LEU A 110 -3.08 8.44 -10.79
CA LEU A 110 -2.52 7.78 -9.63
C LEU A 110 -1.56 6.69 -10.06
N GLU A 111 -0.30 6.79 -9.68
CA GLU A 111 0.65 5.68 -9.79
C GLU A 111 0.55 4.80 -8.56
N VAL A 112 0.45 3.49 -8.76
CA VAL A 112 0.49 2.52 -7.65
C VAL A 112 1.68 1.60 -7.84
N THR A 113 2.62 1.63 -6.89
CA THR A 113 3.84 0.82 -6.93
C THR A 113 3.87 -0.19 -5.79
N LEU A 114 4.18 -1.44 -6.11
CA LEU A 114 4.54 -2.48 -5.15
C LEU A 114 6.07 -2.51 -5.00
N SER A 115 6.57 -2.28 -3.78
CA SER A 115 7.99 -2.37 -3.44
C SER A 115 8.24 -3.58 -2.53
N ARG A 116 8.95 -4.59 -3.05
CA ARG A 116 9.26 -5.84 -2.34
C ARG A 116 10.70 -5.83 -1.85
N PHE A 117 10.89 -5.74 -0.54
CA PHE A 117 12.17 -5.81 0.14
C PHE A 117 12.45 -7.25 0.57
N ILE A 118 13.44 -7.89 -0.04
CA ILE A 118 13.79 -9.28 0.27
C ILE A 118 15.03 -9.25 1.16
N PHE A 119 14.88 -9.79 2.36
CA PHE A 119 15.97 -9.87 3.32
C PHE A 119 16.46 -11.30 3.46
N ILE A 120 17.78 -11.47 3.57
CA ILE A 120 18.40 -12.76 3.91
C ILE A 120 18.78 -12.72 5.39
N LYS A 121 18.38 -13.77 6.12
CA LYS A 121 18.78 -13.96 7.51
C LYS A 121 20.03 -14.83 7.57
N SER A 122 21.10 -14.31 8.16
CA SER A 122 22.23 -15.08 8.65
C SER A 122 22.16 -15.23 10.17
N LEU A 123 23.05 -16.03 10.76
CA LEU A 123 23.06 -16.47 12.17
C LEU A 123 22.59 -15.40 13.18
N SER A 124 23.04 -14.15 13.05
CA SER A 124 22.68 -13.04 13.94
C SER A 124 22.26 -11.75 13.22
N THR A 125 22.18 -11.73 11.89
CA THR A 125 21.90 -10.50 11.13
C THR A 125 20.86 -10.73 10.05
N ILE A 126 20.08 -9.68 9.77
CA ILE A 126 19.16 -9.64 8.64
C ILE A 126 19.71 -8.56 7.71
N ALA A 127 20.07 -8.94 6.49
CA ALA A 127 20.61 -8.05 5.48
C ALA A 127 19.63 -7.92 4.32
N LEU A 128 19.46 -6.70 3.81
CA LEU A 128 18.70 -6.47 2.59
C LEU A 128 19.48 -7.09 1.43
N ASP A 129 18.86 -8.04 0.73
CA ASP A 129 19.46 -8.70 -0.44
C ASP A 129 19.07 -7.96 -1.72
N ARG A 130 17.77 -7.67 -1.89
CA ARG A 130 17.26 -7.04 -3.10
C ARG A 130 15.95 -6.30 -2.86
N ILE A 131 15.70 -5.30 -3.69
CA ILE A 131 14.41 -4.61 -3.79
C ILE A 131 13.87 -4.83 -5.20
N HIS A 132 12.63 -5.31 -5.31
CA HIS A 132 11.91 -5.35 -6.58
C HIS A 132 10.77 -4.34 -6.55
N ASN A 133 10.66 -3.53 -7.59
CA ASN A 133 9.58 -2.57 -7.74
C ASN A 133 8.73 -2.95 -8.95
N GLU A 134 7.41 -2.91 -8.78
CA GLU A 134 6.45 -3.26 -9.82
C GLU A 134 5.31 -2.24 -9.85
N VAL A 135 5.07 -1.66 -11.02
CA VAL A 135 3.93 -0.75 -11.23
C VAL A 135 2.66 -1.56 -11.41
N LEU A 136 1.68 -1.30 -10.55
CA LEU A 136 0.36 -1.92 -10.53
C LEU A 136 -0.67 -1.12 -11.34
N LEU A 137 -0.53 0.21 -11.35
CA LEU A 137 -1.36 1.15 -12.10
C LEU A 137 -0.51 2.32 -12.58
#